data_AF-A0A7W1J8J9-F1
#
_entry.id   AF-A0A7W1J8J9-F1
#
_cell.length_a   1.000
_cell.length_b   1.000
_cell.length_c   1.000
_cell.angle_alpha   90.00
_cell.angle_beta   90.00
_cell.angle_gamma   90.00
#
_symmetry.space_group_name_H-M   'P 1'
#
loop_
_entity.id
_entity.type
_entity.pdbx_description
1 polymer ?
#
loop_
_entity_poly.entity_id
_entity_poly.type
_entity_poly.pdbx_seq_one_letter_code
_entity_poly.pdbx_strand_id
1 'polypeptide(L)'
;MSRIVSLLGVILVLAGGMLMWPLARTYWRYSQTTGEIIDVFPVPVGSDQVRLQLVFEFRIRSKNDKLSIYGYSQADSQYRRVEDPVVDKSRVPALTRQLVGEDPRFRIRRRVFYEASDPEGTAFIVVDGITETSHRYEVGMAAAVSGLLCLMFARRRRSHE
;
A
#
# COMPACT_ATOMS: atom_id res chain seq x y z
N MET A 1 -38.03 17.78 -5.42
CA MET A 1 -37.46 16.53 -4.86
C MET A 1 -36.34 15.95 -5.73
N SER A 2 -36.52 15.77 -7.05
CA SER A 2 -35.49 15.23 -7.97
C SER A 2 -34.14 15.99 -7.93
N ARG A 3 -34.15 17.32 -7.81
CA ARG A 3 -32.93 18.14 -7.71
C ARG A 3 -32.08 17.86 -6.46
N ILE A 4 -32.73 17.63 -5.32
CA ILE A 4 -32.04 17.35 -4.03
C ILE A 4 -31.38 15.97 -4.09
N VAL A 5 -32.07 14.96 -4.61
CA VAL A 5 -31.53 13.60 -4.78
C VAL A 5 -30.33 13.60 -5.74
N SER A 6 -30.41 14.38 -6.83
CA SER A 6 -29.26 14.53 -7.73
C SER A 6 -28.08 15.23 -7.08
N LEU A 7 -28.30 16.30 -6.31
CA LEU A 7 -27.23 17.00 -5.60
C LEU A 7 -26.54 16.08 -4.58
N LEU A 8 -27.32 15.35 -3.78
CA LEU A 8 -26.80 14.36 -2.84
C LEU A 8 -26.00 13.27 -3.55
N GLY A 9 -26.49 12.79 -4.70
CA GLY A 9 -25.78 11.82 -5.52
C GLY A 9 -24.42 12.32 -5.99
N VAL A 10 -24.34 13.57 -6.47
CA VAL A 10 -23.05 14.21 -6.85
C VAL A 10 -22.11 14.30 -5.65
N ILE A 11 -22.59 14.76 -4.50
CA ILE A 11 -21.77 14.90 -3.29
C ILE A 11 -21.18 13.54 -2.87
N LEU A 12 -22.00 12.49 -2.87
CA LEU A 12 -21.56 11.15 -2.50
C LEU A 12 -20.52 10.58 -3.48
N VAL A 13 -20.69 10.82 -4.78
CA VAL A 13 -19.70 10.43 -5.80
C VAL A 13 -18.38 11.17 -5.59
N LEU A 14 -18.42 12.49 -5.37
CA LEU A 14 -17.22 13.29 -5.14
C LEU A 14 -16.51 12.89 -3.85
N ALA A 15 -17.24 12.72 -2.74
CA ALA A 15 -16.70 12.28 -1.47
C ALA A 15 -16.09 10.87 -1.57
N GLY A 16 -16.78 9.93 -2.22
CA GLY A 16 -16.28 8.59 -2.46
C GLY A 16 -15.00 8.59 -3.31
N GLY A 17 -14.99 9.39 -4.38
CA GLY A 17 -13.80 9.59 -5.23
C GLY A 17 -12.61 10.17 -4.46
N MET A 18 -12.83 11.18 -3.62
CA MET A 18 -11.77 11.76 -2.77
C MET A 18 -11.18 10.75 -1.78
N LEU A 19 -12.02 9.89 -1.19
CA LEU A 19 -11.56 8.84 -0.26
C LEU A 19 -10.75 7.76 -0.97
N MET A 20 -11.11 7.40 -2.20
CA MET A 20 -10.41 6.38 -3.00
C MET A 20 -9.16 6.91 -3.71
N TRP A 21 -9.04 8.23 -3.88
CA TRP A 21 -8.00 8.87 -4.69
C TRP A 21 -6.56 8.47 -4.33
N PRO A 22 -6.14 8.45 -3.04
CA PRO A 22 -4.78 8.09 -2.68
C PRO A 22 -4.40 6.67 -3.15
N LEU A 23 -5.34 5.72 -3.00
CA LEU A 23 -5.14 4.34 -3.43
C LEU A 23 -5.07 4.26 -4.96
N ALA A 24 -6.02 4.87 -5.66
CA ALA A 24 -6.05 4.90 -7.12
C ALA A 24 -4.76 5.48 -7.69
N ARG A 25 -4.28 6.59 -7.11
CA ARG A 25 -3.01 7.21 -7.48
C ARG A 25 -1.83 6.26 -7.31
N THR A 26 -1.75 5.53 -6.20
CA THR A 26 -0.69 4.54 -5.98
C THR A 26 -0.73 3.44 -7.04
N TYR A 27 -1.91 2.89 -7.33
CA TYR A 27 -2.08 1.84 -8.33
C TYR A 27 -1.79 2.30 -9.76
N TRP A 28 -2.01 3.57 -10.08
CA TRP A 28 -1.63 4.14 -11.37
C TRP A 28 -0.14 4.45 -11.49
N ARG A 29 0.50 4.87 -10.39
CA ARG A 29 1.91 5.26 -10.40
C ARG A 29 2.85 4.06 -10.31
N TYR A 30 2.50 3.08 -9.46
CA TYR A 30 3.42 2.00 -9.10
C TYR A 30 2.99 0.67 -9.71
N SER A 31 3.96 -0.02 -10.28
CA SER A 31 3.87 -1.44 -10.61
C SER A 31 4.00 -2.29 -9.35
N GLN A 32 3.48 -3.52 -9.40
CA GLN A 32 3.46 -4.43 -8.27
C GLN A 32 4.15 -5.74 -8.62
N THR A 33 4.91 -6.27 -7.68
CA THR A 33 5.49 -7.62 -7.76
C THR A 33 5.58 -8.23 -6.36
N THR A 34 6.04 -9.47 -6.30
CA THR A 34 6.35 -10.14 -5.04
C THR A 34 7.85 -10.09 -4.82
N GLY A 35 8.26 -9.64 -3.64
CA GLY A 35 9.63 -9.68 -3.16
C GLY A 35 9.74 -10.51 -1.88
N GLU A 36 10.97 -10.75 -1.46
CA GLU A 36 11.32 -11.50 -0.26
C GLU A 36 12.25 -10.66 0.59
N ILE A 37 12.02 -10.61 1.90
CA ILE A 37 12.96 -9.98 2.83
C ILE A 37 14.18 -10.91 2.92
N ILE A 38 15.34 -10.40 2.50
CA ILE A 38 16.57 -11.17 2.42
C ILE A 38 17.48 -10.95 3.62
N ASP A 39 17.39 -9.78 4.25
CA ASP A 39 18.21 -9.40 5.39
C ASP A 39 17.57 -8.28 6.22
N VAL A 40 18.05 -8.13 7.45
CA VAL A 40 17.70 -7.06 8.39
C VAL A 40 18.98 -6.51 8.98
N PHE A 41 19.34 -5.28 8.62
CA PHE A 41 20.53 -4.61 9.10
C PHE A 41 20.25 -3.83 10.40
N PRO A 42 20.87 -4.22 11.53
CA PRO A 42 20.79 -3.46 12.77
C PRO A 42 21.76 -2.26 12.73
N VAL A 43 21.22 -1.04 12.76
CA VAL A 43 22.00 0.20 12.89
C VAL A 43 21.91 0.73 14.31
N PRO A 44 23.02 0.87 15.07
CA PRO A 44 22.99 1.40 16.43
C PRO A 44 22.50 2.85 16.43
N VAL A 45 21.54 3.15 17.31
CA VAL A 45 21.05 4.53 17.54
C VAL A 45 21.22 4.99 19.00
N GLY A 46 21.59 4.08 19.90
CA GLY A 46 21.90 4.34 21.31
C GLY A 46 22.63 3.16 21.95
N SER A 47 22.81 3.18 23.27
CA SER A 47 23.49 2.10 24.02
C SER A 47 22.77 0.75 23.89
N ASP A 48 21.44 0.77 24.00
CA ASP A 48 20.59 -0.43 24.00
C ASP A 48 19.55 -0.43 22.88
N GLN A 49 19.59 0.57 21.99
CA GLN A 49 18.62 0.73 20.90
C GLN A 49 19.26 0.58 19.53
N VAL A 50 18.52 -0.09 18.65
CA VAL A 50 18.92 -0.41 17.29
C VAL A 50 17.76 -0.09 16.34
N ARG A 51 18.06 0.64 15.26
CA ARG A 51 17.17 0.81 14.13
C ARG A 51 17.29 -0.39 13.20
N LEU A 52 16.18 -1.02 12.85
CA LEU A 52 16.16 -2.18 11.95
C LEU A 52 15.85 -1.77 10.52
N GLN A 53 16.87 -1.76 9.67
CA GLN A 53 16.70 -1.52 8.24
C GLN A 53 16.41 -2.84 7.53
N LEU A 54 15.26 -2.94 6.87
CA LEU A 54 14.89 -4.13 6.10
C LEU A 54 15.50 -4.07 4.70
N VAL A 55 15.99 -5.20 4.21
CA VAL A 55 16.40 -5.36 2.82
C VAL A 55 15.57 -6.44 2.18
N PHE A 56 14.95 -6.10 1.06
CA PHE A 56 14.17 -7.03 0.27
C PHE A 56 14.69 -7.11 -1.16
N GLU A 57 14.61 -8.30 -1.73
CA GLU A 57 14.90 -8.55 -3.13
C GLU A 57 13.58 -8.79 -3.87
N PHE A 58 13.46 -8.27 -5.08
CA PHE A 58 12.38 -8.59 -5.99
C PHE A 58 12.87 -8.71 -7.42
N ARG A 59 12.10 -9.44 -8.25
CA ARG A 59 12.45 -9.65 -9.65
C ARG A 59 11.48 -8.93 -10.56
N ILE A 60 12.01 -8.24 -11.55
CA ILE A 60 11.25 -7.63 -12.64
C ILE A 60 11.61 -8.29 -13.97
N ARG A 61 10.64 -8.34 -14.89
CA ARG A 61 10.88 -8.86 -16.23
C ARG A 61 11.48 -7.74 -17.09
N SER A 62 12.73 -7.89 -17.48
CA SER A 62 13.37 -7.09 -18.54
C SER A 62 13.26 -7.84 -19.86
N LYS A 63 13.39 -7.13 -20.99
CA LYS A 63 13.07 -7.61 -22.36
C LYS A 63 13.48 -9.06 -22.65
N ASN A 64 14.63 -9.52 -22.15
CA ASN A 64 15.14 -10.88 -22.34
C ASN A 64 15.58 -11.60 -21.05
N ASP A 65 15.42 -11.00 -19.86
CA ASP A 65 15.91 -11.61 -18.60
C ASP A 65 15.12 -11.15 -17.37
N LYS A 66 15.28 -11.85 -16.25
CA LYS A 66 14.78 -11.43 -14.94
C LYS A 66 15.86 -10.64 -14.22
N LEU A 67 15.60 -9.36 -13.98
CA LEU A 67 16.49 -8.51 -13.19
C LEU A 67 16.11 -8.62 -11.72
N SER A 68 17.07 -8.99 -10.86
CA SER A 68 16.94 -8.89 -9.40
C SER A 68 17.29 -7.47 -8.96
N ILE A 69 16.40 -6.87 -8.16
CA ILE A 69 16.52 -5.52 -7.63
C ILE A 69 16.38 -5.58 -6.11
N TYR A 70 17.12 -4.73 -5.42
CA TYR A 70 17.06 -4.58 -3.97
C TYR A 70 16.35 -3.29 -3.59
N GLY A 71 15.62 -3.34 -2.49
CA GLY A 71 14.98 -2.16 -1.91
C GLY A 71 15.06 -2.16 -0.39
N TYR A 72 14.89 -0.96 0.17
CA TYR A 72 15.06 -0.68 1.60
C TYR A 72 13.90 0.09 2.21
N SER A 73 13.06 0.69 1.36
CA SER A 73 12.01 1.59 1.85
C SER A 73 10.79 0.81 2.30
N GLN A 74 10.15 1.35 3.34
CA GLN A 74 8.94 0.80 3.91
C GLN A 74 7.82 1.84 3.83
N ALA A 75 6.59 1.38 3.69
CA ALA A 75 5.41 2.21 3.73
C ALA A 75 4.33 1.61 4.65
N ASP A 76 3.48 2.47 5.21
CA ASP A 76 2.29 2.04 5.93
C ASP A 76 1.19 1.54 4.96
N SER A 77 0.07 1.09 5.51
CA SER A 77 -1.11 0.68 4.75
C SER A 77 -1.75 1.83 3.95
N GLN A 78 -1.30 3.07 4.12
CA GLN A 78 -1.70 4.25 3.36
C GLN A 78 -0.64 4.66 2.32
N TYR A 79 0.35 3.80 2.07
CA TYR A 79 1.47 4.05 1.14
C TYR A 79 2.31 5.27 1.51
N ARG A 80 2.28 5.69 2.77
CA ARG A 80 3.14 6.75 3.29
C ARG A 80 4.43 6.12 3.76
N ARG A 81 5.56 6.72 3.40
CA ARG A 81 6.86 6.27 3.85
C ARG A 81 6.88 6.24 5.38
N VAL A 82 7.30 5.10 5.93
CA VAL A 82 7.54 4.94 7.36
C VAL A 82 9.04 4.84 7.62
N GLU A 83 9.45 5.31 8.79
CA GLU A 83 10.81 5.14 9.25
C GLU A 83 11.06 3.71 9.72
N ASP A 84 12.30 3.28 9.63
CA ASP A 84 12.73 1.98 10.13
C ASP A 84 12.49 1.90 11.65
N PRO A 85 11.90 0.80 12.15
CA PRO A 85 11.55 0.68 13.56
C PRO A 85 12.80 0.65 14.44
N VAL A 86 12.73 1.37 15.56
CA VAL A 86 13.76 1.33 16.62
C VAL A 86 13.31 0.35 17.70
N VAL A 87 14.17 -0.61 18.01
CA VAL A 87 13.89 -1.68 18.98
C VAL A 87 15.05 -1.87 19.94
N ASP A 88 14.80 -2.56 21.05
CA ASP A 88 15.85 -2.98 21.96
C ASP A 88 16.79 -3.98 21.28
N LYS A 89 18.10 -3.82 21.52
CA LYS A 89 19.15 -4.68 20.98
C LYS A 89 18.93 -6.17 21.31
N SER A 90 18.36 -6.45 22.48
CA SER A 90 18.02 -7.82 22.92
C SER A 90 16.94 -8.50 22.06
N ARG A 91 16.07 -7.72 21.40
CA ARG A 91 14.98 -8.24 20.56
C ARG A 91 15.39 -8.48 19.11
N VAL A 92 16.52 -7.92 18.67
CA VAL A 92 17.01 -8.02 17.29
C VAL A 92 17.10 -9.47 16.80
N PRO A 93 17.72 -10.42 17.53
CA PRO A 93 17.87 -11.79 17.02
C PRO A 93 16.53 -12.52 16.83
N ALA A 94 15.52 -12.19 17.64
CA ALA A 94 14.18 -12.76 17.51
C ALA A 94 13.43 -12.15 16.32
N LEU A 95 13.50 -10.83 16.16
CA LEU A 95 12.86 -10.10 15.06
C LEU A 95 13.47 -10.45 13.70
N THR A 96 14.80 -10.54 13.60
CA THR A 96 15.48 -10.97 12.36
C THR A 96 15.04 -12.37 11.96
N ARG A 97 14.97 -13.31 12.91
CA ARG A 97 14.45 -14.68 12.63
C ARG A 97 12.99 -14.67 12.20
N GLN A 98 12.16 -13.84 12.82
CA GLN A 98 10.75 -13.72 12.44
C GLN A 98 10.57 -13.14 11.03
N LEU A 99 11.40 -12.15 10.64
CA LEU A 99 11.24 -11.42 9.38
C LEU A 99 11.89 -12.13 8.18
N VAL A 100 13.11 -12.66 8.36
CA VAL A 100 13.86 -13.36 7.30
C VAL A 100 13.48 -14.83 7.22
N GLY A 101 13.06 -15.44 8.35
CA GLY A 101 12.92 -16.88 8.49
C GLY A 101 14.27 -17.57 8.75
N GLU A 102 14.24 -18.75 9.35
CA GLU A 102 15.45 -19.55 9.63
C GLU A 102 15.94 -20.33 8.40
N ASP A 103 15.03 -20.65 7.47
CA ASP A 103 15.33 -21.34 6.21
C ASP A 103 14.98 -20.44 5.02
N PRO A 104 15.93 -20.18 4.09
CA PRO A 104 15.70 -19.41 2.87
C PRO A 104 14.49 -19.85 2.04
N ARG A 105 14.07 -21.11 2.12
CA ARG A 105 12.90 -21.66 1.39
C ARG A 105 11.56 -21.16 1.92
N PHE A 106 11.53 -20.68 3.17
CA PHE A 106 10.31 -20.21 3.84
C PHE A 106 10.35 -18.70 4.09
N ARG A 107 11.16 -17.96 3.31
CA ARG A 107 11.23 -16.49 3.38
C ARG A 107 9.85 -15.87 3.20
N ILE A 108 9.58 -14.87 4.03
CA ILE A 108 8.32 -14.15 4.00
C ILE A 108 8.25 -13.33 2.73
N ARG A 109 7.26 -13.65 1.89
CA ARG A 109 6.93 -12.89 0.69
C ARG A 109 6.13 -11.65 1.04
N ARG A 110 6.51 -10.52 0.45
CA ARG A 110 5.83 -9.22 0.59
C ARG A 110 5.52 -8.65 -0.78
N ARG A 111 4.43 -7.89 -0.85
CA ARG A 111 4.12 -7.12 -2.05
C ARG A 111 5.06 -5.91 -2.11
N VAL A 112 5.77 -5.80 -3.22
CA VAL A 112 6.67 -4.68 -3.51
C VAL A 112 6.00 -3.78 -4.54
N PHE A 113 6.07 -2.48 -4.29
CA PHE A 113 5.60 -1.43 -5.18
C PHE A 113 6.82 -0.68 -5.71
N TYR A 114 6.85 -0.38 -7.00
CA TYR A 114 7.97 0.32 -7.65
C TYR A 114 7.51 1.08 -8.89
N GLU A 115 8.19 2.17 -9.23
CA GLU A 115 7.96 2.93 -10.47
C GLU A 115 8.78 2.27 -11.60
N ALA A 116 8.15 1.95 -12.73
CA ALA A 116 8.81 1.16 -13.78
C ALA A 116 10.00 1.88 -14.43
N SER A 117 10.05 3.21 -14.36
CA SER A 117 11.17 4.02 -14.87
C SER A 117 12.39 4.05 -13.95
N ASP A 118 12.20 3.82 -12.64
CA ASP A 118 13.27 3.79 -11.64
C ASP A 118 12.90 2.79 -10.52
N PRO A 119 13.01 1.48 -10.81
CA PRO A 119 12.55 0.45 -9.88
C PRO A 119 13.40 0.38 -8.61
N GLU A 120 14.69 0.71 -8.66
CA GLU A 120 15.58 0.65 -7.50
C GLU A 120 15.38 1.84 -6.56
N GLY A 121 15.30 3.06 -7.10
CA GLY A 121 15.14 4.27 -6.30
C GLY A 121 13.75 4.45 -5.66
N THR A 122 12.74 3.76 -6.20
CA THR A 122 11.33 3.95 -5.78
C THR A 122 10.71 2.72 -5.12
N ALA A 123 11.43 1.61 -5.02
CA ALA A 123 10.89 0.38 -4.45
C ALA A 123 10.57 0.51 -2.96
N PHE A 124 9.38 0.06 -2.56
CA PHE A 124 9.00 -0.06 -1.16
C PHE A 124 8.10 -1.27 -0.90
N ILE A 125 8.14 -1.79 0.32
CA ILE A 125 7.19 -2.77 0.84
C ILE A 125 6.18 -2.12 1.77
N VAL A 126 4.95 -2.63 1.79
CA VAL A 126 3.98 -2.27 2.82
C VAL A 126 4.20 -3.16 4.02
N VAL A 127 4.50 -2.55 5.18
CA VAL A 127 4.62 -3.27 6.45
C VAL A 127 3.31 -3.19 7.20
N ASP A 128 2.69 -4.35 7.43
CA ASP A 128 1.39 -4.46 8.05
C ASP A 128 1.46 -4.07 9.53
N GLY A 129 0.85 -2.92 9.84
CA GLY A 129 0.70 -2.42 11.20
C GLY A 129 -0.73 -2.01 11.56
N ILE A 130 -1.57 -1.55 10.63
CA ILE A 130 -2.92 -1.06 10.96
C ILE A 130 -3.89 -1.26 9.80
N THR A 131 -4.87 -2.13 10.04
CA THR A 131 -5.97 -2.60 9.18
C THR A 131 -7.04 -1.52 8.88
N GLU A 132 -6.68 -0.24 8.83
CA GLU A 132 -7.66 0.85 8.71
C GLU A 132 -7.91 1.33 7.27
N THR A 133 -7.01 1.09 6.32
CA THR A 133 -7.15 1.61 4.96
C THR A 133 -8.19 0.84 4.13
N SER A 134 -8.37 -0.46 4.40
CA SER A 134 -9.44 -1.26 3.79
C SER A 134 -10.80 -0.63 4.04
N HIS A 135 -11.08 -0.19 5.26
CA HIS A 135 -12.35 0.45 5.60
C HIS A 135 -12.55 1.80 4.90
N ARG A 136 -11.52 2.65 4.77
CA ARG A 136 -11.67 3.92 4.04
C ARG A 136 -11.99 3.70 2.56
N TYR A 137 -11.35 2.72 1.94
CA TYR A 137 -11.63 2.35 0.55
C TYR A 137 -13.03 1.76 0.38
N GLU A 138 -13.43 0.84 1.25
CA GLU A 138 -14.78 0.25 1.26
C GLU A 138 -15.86 1.32 1.43
N VAL A 139 -15.68 2.24 2.38
CA VAL A 139 -16.59 3.37 2.61
C VAL A 139 -16.61 4.31 1.39
N GLY A 140 -15.44 4.63 0.82
CA GLY A 140 -15.35 5.46 -0.38
C GLY A 140 -16.05 4.84 -1.59
N MET A 141 -15.86 3.54 -1.81
CA MET A 141 -16.50 2.77 -2.87
C MET A 141 -18.02 2.70 -2.64
N ALA A 142 -18.46 2.42 -1.41
CA ALA A 142 -19.88 2.39 -1.06
C ALA A 142 -20.55 3.76 -1.27
N ALA A 143 -19.90 4.86 -0.88
CA ALA A 143 -20.37 6.21 -1.12
C ALA A 143 -20.48 6.52 -2.62
N ALA A 144 -19.44 6.19 -3.41
CA ALA A 144 -19.46 6.41 -4.85
C ALA A 144 -20.57 5.62 -5.55
N VAL A 145 -20.73 4.33 -5.24
CA VAL A 145 -21.80 3.48 -5.79
C VAL A 145 -23.18 3.99 -5.39
N SER A 146 -23.38 4.35 -4.11
CA SER A 146 -24.65 4.89 -3.63
C SER A 146 -24.99 6.21 -4.33
N GLY A 147 -24.00 7.10 -4.50
CA GLY A 147 -24.18 8.35 -5.23
C GLY A 147 -24.56 8.14 -6.70
N LEU A 148 -23.91 7.20 -7.39
CA LEU A 148 -24.27 6.81 -8.76
C LEU A 148 -25.71 6.26 -8.85
N LEU A 149 -26.11 5.42 -7.90
CA LEU A 149 -27.49 4.91 -7.83
C LEU A 149 -28.50 6.06 -7.65
N CYS A 150 -28.24 7.00 -6.74
CA CYS A 150 -29.08 8.19 -6.56
C CYS A 150 -29.23 9.00 -7.86
N LEU A 151 -28.14 9.17 -8.60
CA LEU A 151 -28.15 9.86 -9.90
C LEU A 151 -28.96 9.08 -10.95
N MET A 152 -28.80 7.75 -11.02
CA MET A 152 -29.55 6.89 -11.94
C MET A 152 -31.06 6.95 -11.67
N PHE A 153 -31.47 6.84 -10.40
CA PHE A 153 -32.89 6.91 -10.02
C PHE A 153 -33.49 8.29 -10.27
N ALA A 154 -32.75 9.37 -9.97
CA ALA A 154 -33.21 10.73 -10.26
C ALA A 154 -33.36 10.98 -11.76
N ARG A 155 -32.46 10.45 -12.59
CA ARG A 155 -32.54 10.54 -14.06
C ARG A 155 -33.74 9.78 -14.62
N ARG A 156 -33.98 8.54 -14.16
CA ARG A 156 -35.13 7.72 -14.58
C ARG A 156 -36.47 8.37 -14.22
N ARG A 157 -36.54 9.05 -13.07
CA ARG A 157 -37.78 9.74 -12.67
C ARG A 157 -38.09 10.96 -13.55
N ARG A 158 -37.07 11.70 -13.99
CA ARG A 158 -37.24 12.83 -14.93
C ARG A 158 -37.59 12.40 -16.35
N SER A 159 -37.33 11.17 -16.76
CA SER A 159 -37.72 10.66 -18.08
C SER A 159 -39.16 10.13 -18.12
N HIS A 160 -39.81 10.00 -16.96
CA HIS A 160 -41.21 9.58 -16.83
C HIS A 160 -42.14 10.74 -16.42
N GLU A 161 -41.60 11.94 -16.24
CA GLU A 161 -42.32 13.22 -16.09
C GLU A 161 -42.28 13.97 -17.42
#